data_AF-A0A292GTB2-F1
#
_entry.id   AF-A0A292GTB2-F1
#
_cell.length_a   1.000
_cell.length_b   1.000
_cell.length_c   1.000
_cell.angle_alpha   90.00
_cell.angle_beta   90.00
_cell.angle_gamma   90.00
#
_symmetry.space_group_name_H-M   'P 1'
#
loop_
_entity.id
_entity.type
_entity.pdbx_description
1 polymer ?
#
loop_
_entity_poly.entity_id
_entity_poly.type
_entity_poly.pdbx_seq_one_letter_code
_entity_poly.pdbx_strand_id
1 'polypeptide(L)'
;MSDFKHCDDYIDDPDAPECLRKFLDHARSPGHGALRDDPRPKLFADYGGKRVRVLMASRFGDVGITADLNAEYGYDARVPVEVLSNFGDHP
;
A
#
# COMPACT_ATOMS: atom_id res chain seq x y z
N MET A 1 -17.03 -12.94 -9.48
CA MET A 1 -16.51 -12.12 -8.37
C MET A 1 -15.07 -11.81 -8.75
N SER A 2 -14.60 -10.59 -8.56
CA SER A 2 -13.24 -10.26 -9.00
C SER A 2 -12.25 -10.95 -8.05
N ASP A 3 -11.49 -11.93 -8.54
CA ASP A 3 -10.48 -12.71 -7.81
C ASP A 3 -9.21 -11.88 -7.57
N PHE A 4 -9.34 -10.69 -6.98
CA PHE A 4 -8.16 -9.92 -6.61
C PHE A 4 -7.51 -10.50 -5.36
N LYS A 5 -6.19 -10.65 -5.40
CA LYS A 5 -5.39 -11.07 -4.26
C LYS A 5 -5.60 -10.12 -3.07
N HIS A 6 -5.82 -10.67 -1.89
CA HIS A 6 -6.06 -9.88 -0.69
C HIS A 6 -4.74 -9.32 -0.13
N CYS A 7 -4.79 -8.20 0.61
CA CYS A 7 -3.57 -7.58 1.18
C CYS A 7 -2.77 -8.56 2.04
N ASP A 8 -3.45 -9.39 2.83
CA ASP A 8 -2.79 -10.37 3.72
C ASP A 8 -2.05 -11.44 2.91
N ASP A 9 -2.55 -11.82 1.73
CA ASP A 9 -1.84 -12.74 0.83
C ASP A 9 -0.54 -12.13 0.28
N TYR A 10 -0.42 -10.80 0.20
CA TYR A 10 0.84 -10.14 -0.14
C TYR A 10 1.78 -10.06 1.06
N ILE A 11 1.25 -9.83 2.26
CA ILE A 11 2.04 -9.78 3.51
C ILE A 11 2.79 -11.11 3.71
N ASP A 12 2.10 -12.23 3.48
CA ASP A 12 2.62 -13.58 3.68
C ASP A 12 3.45 -14.11 2.50
N ASP A 13 3.45 -13.42 1.35
CA ASP A 13 4.14 -13.85 0.13
C ASP A 13 5.62 -13.39 0.13
N PRO A 14 6.59 -14.30 0.31
CA PRO A 14 8.00 -13.92 0.39
C PRO A 14 8.55 -13.32 -0.91
N ASP A 15 7.91 -13.58 -2.05
CA ASP A 15 8.30 -13.04 -3.36
C ASP A 15 7.73 -11.63 -3.60
N ALA A 16 6.79 -11.17 -2.76
CA ALA A 16 6.28 -9.80 -2.82
C ALA A 16 7.35 -8.79 -2.36
N PRO A 17 7.41 -7.59 -2.98
CA PRO A 17 8.36 -6.55 -2.61
C PRO A 17 8.34 -6.25 -1.10
N GLU A 18 9.51 -6.21 -0.47
CA GLU A 18 9.61 -6.04 0.98
C GLU A 18 8.95 -4.74 1.46
N CYS A 19 9.08 -3.65 0.71
CA CYS A 19 8.45 -2.37 1.01
C CYS A 19 6.92 -2.45 0.99
N LEU A 20 6.35 -3.21 0.04
CA LEU A 20 4.92 -3.48 -0.03
C LEU A 20 4.46 -4.27 1.19
N ARG A 21 5.16 -5.35 1.54
CA ARG A 21 4.84 -6.18 2.71
C ARG A 21 4.84 -5.39 4.00
N LYS A 22 5.91 -4.62 4.27
CA LYS A 22 6.02 -3.77 5.47
C LYS A 22 4.91 -2.74 5.55
N PHE A 23 4.58 -2.09 4.43
CA PHE A 23 3.51 -1.13 4.38
C PHE A 23 2.15 -1.76 4.68
N LEU A 24 1.84 -2.88 4.02
CA LEU A 24 0.57 -3.58 4.22
C LEU A 24 0.45 -4.11 5.65
N ASP A 25 1.49 -4.72 6.21
CA ASP A 25 1.51 -5.17 7.61
C ASP A 25 1.21 -4.02 8.58
N HIS A 26 1.92 -2.91 8.45
CA HIS A 26 1.68 -1.74 9.29
C HIS A 26 0.25 -1.21 9.11
N ALA A 27 -0.20 -1.02 7.86
CA ALA A 27 -1.52 -0.46 7.56
C ALA A 27 -2.67 -1.38 8.00
N ARG A 28 -2.48 -2.70 7.99
CA ARG A 28 -3.48 -3.71 8.37
C ARG A 28 -3.46 -4.05 9.87
N SER A 29 -2.40 -3.68 10.58
CA SER A 29 -2.31 -3.88 12.03
C SER A 29 -3.42 -3.13 12.81
N PRO A 30 -3.77 -3.57 14.04
CA PRO A 30 -4.76 -2.90 14.87
C PRO A 30 -4.46 -1.41 15.03
N GLY A 31 -5.49 -0.56 14.88
CA GLY A 31 -5.32 0.89 14.92
C GLY A 31 -4.51 1.47 13.75
N HIS A 32 -4.29 0.71 12.67
CA HIS A 32 -3.45 1.10 11.52
C HIS A 32 -2.02 1.47 11.93
N GLY A 33 -1.48 0.72 12.89
CA GLY A 33 -0.14 0.90 13.44
C GLY A 33 -0.03 2.00 14.50
N ALA A 34 -1.13 2.64 14.91
CA ALA A 34 -1.11 3.68 15.94
C ALA A 34 -0.59 3.22 17.32
N LEU A 35 -0.50 1.91 17.54
CA LEU A 35 0.03 1.30 18.78
C LEU A 35 1.47 0.78 18.61
N ARG A 36 2.08 0.98 17.45
CA ARG A 36 3.43 0.50 17.14
C ARG A 36 4.46 1.60 17.40
N ASP A 37 5.64 1.18 17.85
CA ASP A 37 6.77 2.09 18.10
C ASP A 37 7.56 2.40 16.82
N ASP A 38 7.44 1.57 15.78
CA ASP A 38 8.09 1.81 14.48
C ASP A 38 7.37 2.89 13.67
N PRO A 39 8.11 3.73 12.92
CA PRO A 39 7.52 4.77 12.11
C PRO A 39 6.66 4.17 10.99
N ARG A 40 5.58 4.89 10.65
CA ARG A 40 4.72 4.50 9.53
C ARG A 40 5.54 4.40 8.23
N PRO A 41 5.63 3.21 7.61
CA PRO A 41 6.40 3.02 6.39
C PRO A 41 5.82 3.84 5.25
N LYS A 42 6.72 4.30 4.37
CA LYS A 42 6.38 5.00 3.15
C LYS A 42 6.33 3.99 2.00
N LEU A 43 5.28 4.06 1.17
CA LEU A 43 5.15 3.28 -0.05
C LEU A 43 4.74 4.16 -1.23
N PHE A 44 5.39 3.90 -2.36
CA PHE A 44 5.16 4.50 -3.66
C PHE A 44 5.08 3.40 -4.71
N ALA A 45 4.36 3.65 -5.78
CA ALA A 45 4.20 2.72 -6.90
C ALA A 45 3.90 3.49 -8.18
N ASP A 46 3.95 2.80 -9.31
CA ASP A 46 3.51 3.33 -10.59
C ASP A 46 2.08 2.87 -10.87
N TYR A 47 1.22 3.82 -11.25
CA TYR A 47 -0.17 3.60 -11.65
C TYR A 47 -0.45 4.32 -12.96
N GLY A 48 -0.82 3.57 -14.01
CA GLY A 48 -1.09 4.15 -15.33
C GLY A 48 0.10 4.96 -15.89
N GLY A 49 1.33 4.53 -15.61
CA GLY A 49 2.56 5.21 -16.02
C GLY A 49 2.93 6.46 -15.21
N LYS A 50 2.26 6.73 -14.09
CA LYS A 50 2.57 7.85 -13.19
C LYS A 50 2.99 7.33 -11.82
N ARG A 51 3.95 8.00 -11.21
CA ARG A 51 4.31 7.75 -9.81
C ARG A 51 3.18 8.21 -8.89
N VAL A 52 2.81 7.37 -7.94
CA VAL A 52 1.80 7.65 -6.93
C VAL A 52 2.29 7.28 -5.53
N ARG A 53 1.70 7.93 -4.54
CA ARG A 53 1.88 7.64 -3.12
C ARG A 53 0.77 6.72 -2.64
N VAL A 54 1.12 5.69 -1.88
CA VAL A 54 0.16 4.78 -1.24
C VAL A 54 -0.04 5.18 0.22
N LEU A 55 -1.29 5.38 0.62
CA LEU A 55 -1.64 5.97 1.93
C LEU A 55 -2.64 5.15 2.75
N MET A 56 -3.16 4.06 2.21
CA MET A 56 -4.13 3.23 2.93
C MET A 56 -4.13 1.82 2.34
N ALA A 57 -4.39 0.81 3.17
CA ALA A 57 -4.70 -0.55 2.74
C ALA A 57 -6.05 -0.96 3.35
N SER A 58 -7.00 -1.35 2.50
CA SER A 58 -8.34 -1.70 2.94
C SER A 58 -8.45 -3.19 3.27
N ARG A 59 -9.52 -3.55 3.99
CA ARG A 59 -9.90 -4.93 4.29
C ARG A 59 -10.30 -5.77 3.06
N PHE A 60 -10.48 -5.13 1.91
CA PHE A 60 -10.98 -5.77 0.69
C PHE A 60 -9.90 -5.99 -0.37
N GLY A 61 -8.61 -5.81 -0.03
CA GLY A 61 -7.48 -6.11 -0.94
C GLY A 61 -7.05 -4.94 -1.84
N ASP A 62 -7.65 -3.76 -1.66
CA ASP A 62 -7.33 -2.56 -2.41
C ASP A 62 -6.61 -1.51 -1.57
N VAL A 63 -5.87 -0.63 -2.23
CA VAL A 63 -5.06 0.42 -1.61
C VAL A 63 -5.49 1.81 -2.08
N GLY A 64 -5.37 2.79 -1.17
CA GLY A 64 -5.60 4.19 -1.48
C GLY A 64 -4.35 4.83 -2.07
N ILE A 65 -4.47 5.45 -3.24
CA ILE A 65 -3.38 6.12 -3.95
C ILE A 65 -3.66 7.61 -4.18
N THR A 66 -2.60 8.42 -4.22
CA THR A 66 -2.67 9.83 -4.62
C THR A 66 -1.49 10.23 -5.50
N ALA A 67 -1.70 11.22 -6.37
CA ALA A 67 -0.64 11.83 -7.17
C ALA A 67 0.23 12.81 -6.36
N ASP A 68 -0.22 13.27 -5.18
CA ASP A 68 0.60 14.09 -4.29
C ASP A 68 1.60 13.21 -3.52
N LEU A 69 2.85 13.21 -3.98
CA LEU A 69 3.92 12.39 -3.41
C LEU A 69 4.30 12.78 -1.97
N ASN A 70 3.88 13.96 -1.50
CA ASN A 70 4.14 14.46 -0.16
C ASN A 70 2.93 14.35 0.77
N ALA A 71 1.79 13.84 0.30
CA ALA A 71 0.61 13.69 1.12
C ALA A 71 0.86 12.71 2.28
N GLU A 72 0.44 13.10 3.49
CA GLU A 72 0.52 12.26 4.68
C GLU A 72 -0.81 11.51 4.94
N TYR A 73 -1.92 12.05 4.44
CA TYR A 73 -3.28 11.51 4.58
C TYR A 73 -4.14 11.79 3.33
N GLY A 74 -5.26 11.08 3.21
CA GLY A 74 -6.17 11.18 2.06
C GLY A 74 -5.71 10.35 0.87
N TYR A 75 -6.60 10.10 -0.09
CA TYR A 75 -6.27 9.46 -1.36
C TYR A 75 -7.26 9.90 -2.43
N ASP A 76 -6.83 9.89 -3.69
CA ASP A 76 -7.64 10.28 -4.85
C ASP A 76 -8.46 9.10 -5.38
N ALA A 77 -7.90 7.89 -5.28
CA ALA A 77 -8.53 6.67 -5.79
C ALA A 77 -8.20 5.44 -4.93
N ARG A 78 -9.05 4.41 -5.03
CA ARG A 78 -8.78 3.07 -4.51
C ARG A 78 -8.59 2.11 -5.68
N VAL A 79 -7.52 1.34 -5.65
CA VAL A 79 -7.16 0.41 -6.72
C VAL A 79 -6.70 -0.94 -6.15
N PRO A 80 -6.91 -2.06 -6.86
CA PRO A 80 -6.29 -3.33 -6.50
C PRO A 80 -4.76 -3.20 -6.47
N VAL A 81 -4.06 -3.93 -5.60
CA VAL A 81 -2.58 -3.92 -5.57
C VAL A 81 -1.99 -4.40 -6.90
N GLU A 82 -2.67 -5.31 -7.59
CA GLU A 82 -2.24 -5.91 -8.87
C GLU A 82 -2.10 -4.93 -10.03
N VAL A 83 -2.80 -3.79 -9.99
CA VAL A 83 -2.70 -2.78 -11.06
C VAL A 83 -1.56 -1.78 -10.83
N LEU A 84 -0.83 -1.95 -9.73
CA LEU A 84 0.35 -1.17 -9.37
C LEU A 84 1.62 -1.94 -9.72
N SER A 85 2.69 -1.20 -10.01
CA SER A 85 4.01 -1.78 -10.27
C SER A 85 5.13 -0.91 -9.71
N ASN A 86 6.38 -1.35 -9.85
CA ASN A 86 7.57 -0.58 -9.47
C ASN A 86 7.53 -0.05 -8.03
N PHE A 87 7.17 -0.90 -7.07
CA PHE A 87 7.03 -0.50 -5.67
C PHE A 87 8.36 -0.01 -5.08
N GLY A 88 8.30 1.07 -4.30
CA GLY A 88 9.47 1.65 -3.63
C GLY A 88 9.10 2.42 -2.36
N ASP A 89 10.06 2.61 -1.48
CA ASP A 89 9.99 3.44 -0.28
C ASP A 89 10.34 4.92 -0.55
N HIS A 90 10.82 5.22 -1.76
CA HIS A 90 11.08 6.56 -2.28
C HIS A 90 10.23 6.86 -3.53
N PRO A 91 9.93 8.15 -3.80
CA PRO A 91 9.29 8.59 -5.04
C PRO A 91 10.09 8.19 -6.28
#